data_AF-U5W4F1-F1
#
_entry.id   AF-U5W4F1-F1
#
_cell.length_a   1.000
_cell.length_b   1.000
_cell.length_c   1.000
_cell.angle_alpha   90.00
_cell.angle_beta   90.00
_cell.angle_gamma   90.00
#
_symmetry.space_group_name_H-M   'P 1'
#
loop_
_entity.id
_entity.type
_entity.pdbx_description
1 polymer ?
#
loop_
_entity_poly.entity_id
_entity_poly.type
_entity_poly.pdbx_seq_one_letter_code
_entity_poly.pdbx_strand_id
1 'polypeptide(L)'
;MDVKEYWDRSDDDLYELLGAALLGEGRGLSPEEQDDQRRFGRQWFARQHDELQRRICRDKRVRQLIGTTASDRFIDAVTISEILSSHDDLGLNAALLAVLVARVGLGTFCANTGA
;
A
#
# COMPACT_ATOMS: atom_id res chain seq x y z
N MET A 1 -5.32 11.02 -6.69
CA MET A 1 -4.35 11.34 -5.62
C MET A 1 -3.05 10.64 -5.95
N ASP A 2 -1.92 11.27 -5.63
CA ASP A 2 -0.59 10.86 -6.05
C ASP A 2 0.22 10.31 -4.87
N VAL A 3 1.24 9.50 -5.15
CA VAL A 3 2.17 8.91 -4.15
C VAL A 3 2.77 9.99 -3.25
N LYS A 4 3.11 11.14 -3.82
CA LYS A 4 3.69 12.27 -3.07
C LYS A 4 2.80 12.76 -1.92
N GLU A 5 1.48 12.67 -2.05
CA GLU A 5 0.53 13.11 -1.03
C GLU A 5 0.55 12.23 0.24
N TYR A 6 0.98 10.99 0.08
CA TYR A 6 1.03 9.98 1.13
C TYR A 6 2.45 9.76 1.65
N TRP A 7 3.47 10.13 0.87
CA TRP A 7 4.85 9.80 1.15
C TRP A 7 5.38 10.34 2.48
N ASP A 8 4.96 11.54 2.87
CA ASP A 8 5.44 12.20 4.10
C ASP A 8 4.59 11.86 5.34
N ARG A 9 3.51 11.07 5.17
CA ARG A 9 2.60 10.70 6.28
C ARG A 9 3.18 9.57 7.13
N SER A 10 2.81 9.48 8.40
CA SER A 10 3.20 8.33 9.22
C SER A 10 2.48 7.04 8.75
N ASP A 11 3.02 5.87 9.06
CA ASP A 11 2.31 4.60 8.79
C ASP A 11 0.95 4.57 9.50
N ASP A 12 0.90 5.11 10.72
CA ASP A 12 -0.32 5.26 11.50
C ASP A 12 -1.38 6.08 10.77
N ASP A 13 -1.00 7.22 10.18
CA ASP A 13 -1.90 8.03 9.35
C ASP A 13 -2.37 7.27 8.11
N LEU A 14 -1.47 6.53 7.45
CA LEU A 14 -1.81 5.78 6.23
C LEU A 14 -2.82 4.66 6.54
N TYR A 15 -2.66 3.96 7.66
CA TYR A 15 -3.61 2.93 8.06
C TYR A 15 -4.95 3.50 8.52
N GLU A 16 -4.95 4.64 9.19
CA GLU A 16 -6.18 5.36 9.53
C GLU A 16 -6.96 5.76 8.28
N LEU A 17 -6.28 6.38 7.31
CA LEU A 17 -6.87 6.76 6.02
C LEU A 17 -7.40 5.56 5.24
N LEU A 18 -6.66 4.45 5.24
CA LEU A 18 -7.10 3.19 4.64
C LEU A 18 -8.36 2.66 5.32
N GLY A 19 -8.39 2.67 6.65
CA GLY A 19 -9.54 2.23 7.44
C GLY A 19 -10.79 3.07 7.17
N ALA A 20 -10.66 4.40 7.22
CA ALA A 20 -11.75 5.33 6.91
C ALA A 20 -12.34 5.06 5.51
N ALA A 21 -11.47 4.94 4.50
CA ALA A 21 -11.88 4.67 3.13
C ALA A 21 -12.64 3.33 2.98
N LEU A 22 -12.20 2.28 3.67
CA LEU A 22 -12.82 0.96 3.63
C LEU A 22 -14.15 0.88 4.37
N LEU A 23 -14.30 1.64 5.46
CA LEU A 23 -15.52 1.70 6.24
C LEU A 23 -16.57 2.61 5.59
N GLY A 24 -16.20 3.36 4.54
CA GLY A 24 -17.08 4.35 3.91
C GLY A 24 -17.28 5.58 4.80
N GLU A 25 -16.38 5.80 5.75
CA GLU A 25 -16.43 6.88 6.72
C GLU A 25 -15.48 8.01 6.32
N GLY A 26 -15.78 9.22 6.82
CA GLY A 26 -14.79 10.27 6.86
C GLY A 26 -13.66 9.93 7.84
N ARG A 27 -12.60 10.72 7.83
CA ARG A 27 -11.53 10.60 8.83
C ARG A 27 -12.11 10.80 10.24
N GLY A 28 -11.72 9.94 11.18
CA GLY A 28 -12.24 9.93 12.55
C GLY A 28 -12.18 11.30 13.22
N LEU A 29 -13.30 11.71 13.84
CA LEU A 29 -13.45 13.02 14.48
C LEU A 29 -13.03 12.98 15.95
N SER A 30 -12.99 11.79 16.54
CA SER A 30 -12.51 11.50 17.89
C SER A 30 -11.29 10.58 17.88
N PRO A 31 -10.48 10.57 18.96
CA PRO A 31 -9.33 9.67 19.07
C PRO A 31 -9.71 8.18 18.99
N GLU A 32 -10.86 7.80 19.55
CA GLU A 32 -11.34 6.41 19.54
C GLU A 32 -11.65 5.94 18.11
N GLU A 33 -12.37 6.77 17.33
CA GLU A 33 -12.64 6.48 15.91
C GLU A 33 -11.35 6.38 15.10
N GLN A 34 -10.38 7.27 15.32
CA GLN A 34 -9.10 7.24 14.63
C GLN A 34 -8.33 5.94 14.93
N ASP A 35 -8.33 5.49 16.18
CA ASP A 35 -7.68 4.26 16.57
C ASP A 35 -8.38 3.01 15.99
N ASP A 36 -9.71 3.02 15.94
CA ASP A 36 -10.47 1.93 15.31
C ASP A 36 -10.27 1.88 13.80
N GLN A 37 -10.28 3.02 13.11
CA GLN A 37 -9.95 3.11 11.69
C GLN A 37 -8.52 2.63 11.42
N ARG A 38 -7.55 3.08 12.22
CA ARG A 38 -6.14 2.64 12.12
C ARG A 38 -5.99 1.14 12.30
N ARG A 39 -6.63 0.58 13.32
CA ARG A 39 -6.62 -0.86 13.61
C ARG A 39 -7.25 -1.65 12.46
N PHE A 40 -8.38 -1.19 11.95
CA PHE A 40 -9.08 -1.80 10.83
C PHE A 40 -8.21 -1.79 9.56
N GLY A 41 -7.62 -0.64 9.20
CA GLY A 41 -6.74 -0.50 8.05
C GLY A 41 -5.53 -1.42 8.11
N ARG A 42 -4.88 -1.53 9.28
CA ARG A 42 -3.78 -2.49 9.52
C ARG A 42 -4.20 -3.93 9.28
N GLN A 43 -5.32 -4.34 9.87
CA GLN A 43 -5.85 -5.71 9.74
C GLN A 43 -6.26 -6.02 8.31
N TRP A 44 -6.89 -5.07 7.62
CA TRP A 44 -7.25 -5.23 6.22
C TRP A 44 -6.01 -5.38 5.34
N PHE A 45 -5.00 -4.50 5.50
CA PHE A 45 -3.77 -4.57 4.71
C PHE A 45 -3.04 -5.90 4.89
N ALA A 46 -2.96 -6.39 6.12
CA ALA A 46 -2.38 -7.70 6.42
C ALA A 46 -3.15 -8.85 5.76
N ARG A 47 -4.50 -8.81 5.75
CA ARG A 47 -5.33 -9.83 5.08
C ARG A 47 -5.22 -9.78 3.56
N GLN A 48 -5.00 -8.61 2.98
CA GLN A 48 -4.87 -8.42 1.53
C GLN A 48 -3.46 -8.69 1.00
N HIS A 49 -2.51 -9.03 1.88
CA HIS A 49 -1.12 -9.21 1.53
C HIS A 49 -0.93 -10.14 0.33
N ASP A 50 -1.53 -11.34 0.34
CA ASP A 50 -1.39 -12.32 -0.73
C ASP A 50 -1.99 -11.86 -2.07
N GLU A 51 -3.11 -11.13 -2.02
CA GLU A 51 -3.75 -10.59 -3.22
C GLU A 51 -2.92 -9.45 -3.82
N LEU A 52 -2.43 -8.55 -2.97
CA LEU A 52 -1.53 -7.47 -3.37
C LEU A 52 -0.22 -8.03 -3.94
N GLN A 53 0.36 -9.07 -3.33
CA GLN A 53 1.52 -9.78 -3.85
C GLN A 53 1.27 -10.33 -5.25
N ARG A 54 0.13 -11.00 -5.49
CA ARG A 54 -0.20 -11.56 -6.80
C ARG A 54 -0.26 -10.48 -7.89
N ARG A 55 -0.81 -9.31 -7.57
CA ARG A 55 -0.93 -8.18 -8.50
C ARG A 55 0.40 -7.48 -8.75
N ILE A 56 1.20 -7.29 -7.71
CA ILE A 56 2.42 -6.47 -7.76
C ILE A 56 3.63 -7.30 -8.21
N CYS A 57 3.92 -8.42 -7.54
CA CYS A 57 5.18 -9.15 -7.71
C CYS A 57 5.28 -9.92 -9.04
N ARG A 58 4.16 -10.10 -9.75
CA ARG A 58 4.13 -10.73 -11.08
C ARG A 58 4.40 -9.73 -12.21
N ASP A 59 4.28 -8.43 -11.97
CA ASP A 59 4.57 -7.42 -12.99
C ASP A 59 6.08 -7.36 -13.29
N LYS A 60 6.42 -7.33 -14.58
CA LYS A 60 7.80 -7.28 -15.08
C LYS A 60 8.56 -6.06 -14.57
N ARG A 61 7.88 -4.91 -14.37
CA ARG A 61 8.48 -3.67 -13.87
C ARG A 61 8.96 -3.86 -12.44
N VAL A 62 8.13 -4.45 -11.57
CA VAL A 62 8.49 -4.74 -10.17
C VAL A 62 9.63 -5.75 -10.09
N ARG A 63 9.62 -6.80 -10.92
CA ARG A 63 10.71 -7.78 -10.96
C ARG A 63 12.07 -7.19 -11.30
N GLN A 64 12.10 -6.12 -12.09
CA GLN A 64 13.34 -5.40 -12.41
C GLN A 64 13.85 -4.54 -11.24
N LEU A 65 12.99 -4.19 -10.29
CA LEU A 65 13.35 -3.41 -9.10
C LEU A 65 13.82 -4.30 -7.94
N ILE A 66 13.27 -5.52 -7.82
CA ILE A 66 13.65 -6.48 -6.77
C ILE A 66 15.14 -6.82 -6.85
N GLY A 67 15.85 -6.66 -5.74
CA GLY A 67 17.28 -6.98 -5.63
C GLY A 67 18.21 -5.94 -6.24
N THR A 68 17.69 -4.83 -6.77
CA THR A 68 18.52 -3.70 -7.16
C THR A 68 18.88 -2.90 -5.91
N THR A 69 20.18 -2.80 -5.61
CA THR A 69 20.70 -2.03 -4.47
C THR A 69 20.48 -0.51 -4.61
N ALA A 70 19.99 -0.07 -5.77
CA ALA A 70 19.80 1.33 -6.12
C ALA A 70 18.32 1.75 -6.29
N SER A 71 17.33 0.85 -6.15
CA SER A 71 15.93 1.30 -6.24
C SER A 71 15.57 2.17 -5.04
N ASP A 72 15.09 3.37 -5.32
CA ASP A 72 14.52 4.27 -4.31
C ASP A 72 13.12 3.77 -3.96
N ARG A 73 12.80 3.68 -2.66
CA ARG A 73 11.46 3.28 -2.20
C ARG A 73 10.36 4.21 -2.73
N PHE A 74 10.68 5.47 -3.03
CA PHE A 74 9.75 6.38 -3.69
C PHE A 74 9.45 5.93 -5.12
N ILE A 75 10.48 5.51 -5.88
CA ILE A 75 10.32 4.95 -7.23
C ILE A 75 9.53 3.64 -7.18
N ASP A 76 9.79 2.79 -6.17
CA ASP A 76 8.99 1.59 -5.93
C ASP A 76 7.52 1.96 -5.73
N ALA A 77 7.21 2.94 -4.87
CA ALA A 77 5.84 3.39 -4.62
C ALA A 77 5.16 3.94 -5.89
N VAL A 78 5.84 4.76 -6.68
CA VAL A 78 5.31 5.26 -7.96
C VAL A 78 4.98 4.09 -8.90
N THR A 79 5.91 3.15 -9.06
CA THR A 79 5.72 1.97 -9.93
C THR A 79 4.57 1.10 -9.47
N ILE A 80 4.48 0.81 -8.16
CA ILE A 80 3.39 0.02 -7.57
C ILE A 80 2.05 0.74 -7.75
N SER A 81 2.01 2.06 -7.57
CA SER A 81 0.78 2.84 -7.75
C SER A 81 0.27 2.74 -9.20
N GLU A 82 1.15 2.79 -10.20
CA GLU A 82 0.75 2.61 -11.60
C GLU A 82 0.19 1.21 -11.87
N ILE A 83 0.79 0.18 -11.28
CA ILE A 83 0.32 -1.21 -11.40
C ILE A 83 -1.06 -1.37 -10.75
N LEU A 84 -1.24 -0.85 -9.53
CA LEU A 84 -2.51 -0.97 -8.82
C LEU A 84 -3.61 -0.15 -9.50
N SER A 85 -3.31 1.05 -10.01
CA SER A 85 -4.27 1.88 -10.74
C SER A 85 -4.75 1.27 -12.04
N SER A 86 -3.97 0.38 -12.68
CA SER A 86 -4.44 -0.33 -13.88
C SER A 86 -5.43 -1.45 -13.58
N HIS A 87 -5.66 -1.77 -12.30
CA HIS A 87 -6.58 -2.80 -11.82
C HIS A 87 -7.66 -2.13 -10.95
N ASP A 88 -8.69 -1.58 -11.60
CA ASP A 88 -9.73 -0.71 -11.01
C ASP A 88 -10.64 -1.41 -9.97
N ASP A 89 -10.41 -2.70 -9.70
CA ASP A 89 -11.30 -3.53 -8.89
C ASP A 89 -11.24 -3.29 -7.37
N LEU A 90 -10.22 -2.57 -6.87
CA LEU A 90 -10.07 -2.39 -5.42
C LEU A 90 -10.93 -1.24 -4.87
N GLY A 91 -11.39 -0.29 -5.70
CA GLY A 91 -12.13 0.89 -5.25
C GLY A 91 -11.39 1.75 -4.21
N LEU A 92 -10.09 1.50 -4.04
CA LEU A 92 -9.24 2.09 -3.01
C LEU A 92 -8.13 2.91 -3.65
N ASN A 93 -7.57 3.82 -2.87
CA ASN A 93 -6.52 4.68 -3.35
C ASN A 93 -5.21 3.91 -3.61
N ALA A 94 -4.94 3.62 -4.88
CA ALA A 94 -3.75 2.89 -5.32
C ALA A 94 -2.45 3.51 -4.81
N ALA A 95 -2.36 4.85 -4.75
CA ALA A 95 -1.18 5.56 -4.25
C ALA A 95 -0.94 5.31 -2.75
N LEU A 96 -2.01 5.30 -1.94
CA LEU A 96 -1.91 5.00 -0.51
C LEU A 96 -1.37 3.58 -0.29
N LEU A 97 -1.95 2.60 -0.99
CA LEU A 97 -1.53 1.20 -0.88
C LEU A 97 -0.08 1.01 -1.35
N ALA A 98 0.31 1.70 -2.42
CA ALA A 98 1.65 1.64 -2.95
C ALA A 98 2.70 2.15 -1.96
N VAL A 99 2.43 3.24 -1.23
CA VAL A 99 3.34 3.73 -0.19
C VAL A 99 3.48 2.71 0.94
N LEU A 100 2.38 2.11 1.40
CA LEU A 100 2.44 1.07 2.43
C LEU A 100 3.29 -0.13 1.99
N VAL A 101 3.11 -0.61 0.75
CA VAL A 101 3.92 -1.72 0.21
C VAL A 101 5.39 -1.33 0.07
N ALA A 102 5.69 -0.14 -0.48
CA ALA A 102 7.06 0.32 -0.67
C ALA A 102 7.82 0.48 0.67
N ARG A 103 7.12 0.84 1.75
CA ARG A 103 7.71 0.94 3.10
C ARG A 103 8.05 -0.42 3.71
N VAL A 104 7.27 -1.46 3.42
CA VAL A 104 7.65 -2.86 3.72
C VAL A 104 8.89 -3.26 2.91
N GLY A 105 9.00 -2.74 1.69
CA GLY A 105 10.10 -2.98 0.76
C GLY A 105 9.84 -4.17 -0.15
N LEU A 106 10.06 -4.01 -1.46
CA LEU A 106 9.71 -5.00 -2.48
C LEU A 106 10.38 -6.37 -2.28
N GLY A 107 11.63 -6.40 -1.80
CA GLY A 107 12.34 -7.66 -1.52
C GLY A 107 11.63 -8.49 -0.46
N THR A 108 11.30 -7.86 0.68
CA THR A 108 10.53 -8.49 1.76
C THR A 108 9.11 -8.82 1.30
N PHE A 109 8.45 -7.86 0.67
CA PHE A 109 7.06 -8.01 0.25
C PHE A 109 6.88 -9.12 -0.79
N CYS A 110 7.83 -9.34 -1.70
CA CYS A 110 7.72 -10.35 -2.75
C CYS A 110 8.45 -11.68 -2.44
N ALA A 111 9.13 -11.81 -1.29
CA ALA A 111 9.98 -12.97 -0.97
C ALA A 111 9.28 -14.34 -1.10
N ASN A 112 7.99 -14.42 -0.79
CA ASN A 112 7.22 -15.67 -0.79
C ASN A 112 6.43 -15.92 -2.08
N THR A 113 6.66 -15.14 -3.14
CA THR A 113 5.97 -15.32 -4.43
C THR A 113 6.71 -16.29 -5.38
N GLY A 114 7.83 -16.86 -4.92
CA GLY A 114 8.59 -17.90 -5.60
C GLY A 114 8.31 -19.29 -5.02
N ALA A 115 7.13 -19.84 -5.31
CA ALA A 115 6.85 -21.28 -5.28
C ALA A 115 5.97 -21.63 -6.48
#